data_AF-A0A6C0IF88-F1
#
_entry.id   AF-A0A6C0IF88-F1
#
_cell.length_a   1.000
_cell.length_b   1.000
_cell.length_c   1.000
_cell.angle_alpha   90.00
_cell.angle_beta   90.00
_cell.angle_gamma   90.00
#
_symmetry.space_group_name_H-M   'P 1'
#
loop_
_entity.id
_entity.type
_entity.pdbx_description
1 polymer ?
#
loop_
_entity_poly.entity_id
_entity_poly.type
_entity_poly.pdbx_seq_one_letter_code
_entity_poly.pdbx_strand_id
1 'polypeptide(L)'
;MSIQASYQDALYAQQSQQYGSGAAKALRSVGPPSTTNAFMQFIHNTGKFWKKFFTHTIPDMFRDPITPIKVFVRLVILLIVVTLAISLWNYAKGLGNNTNVQGFIDTRAAVNKAQERVNKLSSTKEGFQTTQETQINQTTSEAKRNILKNLQPLTVKQAAYLDKVFDTNSGISQQLALGCRSFFFNIDYLTADMNRENFSRPYEPALLYRDNSGNLISNNSGALDNAFQHLAEYGFNDQMPNYNDPIIVFLHFVRTPDKLTETDRYVTFLKKVSLSLNVLNNRFAKEYYRSSRESDIFTQDIHTFDTKILIGTNIDTSYSKQLNASGSLTLMEDLDYKINFHYYKEGSDPIDATAISTSNQVNALIIKRTTLLALTGQQREDWLATHKNNFIIMKDEPTNVLNPAEVGFLLNTLGVNIVPYDYINTPLADARNVKTIYNGSFRMKPDILIT
;
A
#
# COMPACT_ATOMS: atom_id res chain seq x y z
N MET A 1 7.39 23.36 -8.56
CA MET A 1 8.45 23.20 -7.55
C MET A 1 8.01 23.88 -6.27
N SER A 2 7.81 23.11 -5.19
CA SER A 2 7.41 23.68 -3.90
C SER A 2 8.56 24.50 -3.31
N ILE A 3 8.24 25.64 -2.68
CA ILE A 3 9.22 26.54 -2.04
C ILE A 3 10.09 25.78 -1.02
N GLN A 4 9.56 24.73 -0.40
CA GLN A 4 10.28 23.88 0.56
C GLN A 4 11.38 23.02 -0.08
N ALA A 5 11.20 22.48 -1.29
CA ALA A 5 12.25 21.74 -1.99
C ALA A 5 13.41 22.67 -2.37
N SER A 6 13.09 23.87 -2.86
CA SER A 6 14.10 24.89 -3.19
C SER A 6 14.91 25.36 -1.97
N TYR A 7 14.28 25.41 -0.80
CA TYR A 7 14.94 25.82 0.44
C TYR A 7 15.90 24.75 0.98
N GLN A 8 15.51 23.46 0.95
CA GLN A 8 16.41 22.40 1.37
C GLN A 8 17.62 22.26 0.43
N ASP A 9 17.40 22.37 -0.88
CA ASP A 9 18.50 22.32 -1.85
C ASP A 9 19.46 23.50 -1.69
N ALA A 10 18.94 24.71 -1.41
CA ALA A 10 19.75 25.88 -1.08
C ALA A 10 20.58 25.67 0.20
N LEU A 11 19.99 25.10 1.26
CA LEU A 11 20.70 24.79 2.50
C LEU A 11 21.80 23.73 2.30
N TYR A 12 21.53 22.71 1.49
CA TYR A 12 22.55 21.70 1.18
C TYR A 12 23.66 22.24 0.27
N ALA A 13 23.34 23.17 -0.65
CA ALA A 13 24.34 23.87 -1.43
C ALA A 13 25.25 24.72 -0.52
N GLN A 14 24.67 25.40 0.48
CA GLN A 14 25.41 26.15 1.49
C GLN A 14 26.31 25.25 2.35
N GLN A 15 25.83 24.09 2.79
CA GLN A 15 26.64 23.10 3.53
C GLN A 15 27.81 22.57 2.69
N SER A 16 27.57 22.30 1.40
CA SER A 16 28.62 21.86 0.47
C SER A 16 29.72 22.91 0.30
N GLN A 17 29.35 24.20 0.28
CA GLN A 17 30.31 25.31 0.24
C GLN A 17 31.10 25.46 1.55
N GLN A 18 30.44 25.28 2.71
CA GLN A 18 31.07 25.48 4.02
C GLN A 18 31.95 24.31 4.47
N TYR A 19 31.55 23.06 4.18
CA TYR A 19 32.18 21.86 4.74
C TYR A 19 32.76 20.91 3.68
N GLY A 20 32.58 21.23 2.39
CA GLY A 20 32.99 20.39 1.27
C GLY A 20 31.93 19.37 0.86
N SER A 21 31.95 18.99 -0.42
CA SER A 21 30.92 18.13 -1.04
C SER A 21 30.86 16.72 -0.44
N GLY A 22 32.00 16.16 -0.02
CA GLY A 22 32.07 14.85 0.62
C GLY A 22 31.36 14.82 1.99
N ALA A 23 31.63 15.83 2.83
CA ALA A 23 30.99 15.96 4.15
C ALA A 23 29.49 16.26 4.01
N ALA A 24 29.10 17.14 3.08
CA ALA A 24 27.70 17.45 2.83
C ALA A 24 26.90 16.21 2.36
N LYS A 25 27.52 15.33 1.54
CA LYS A 25 26.88 14.09 1.11
C LYS A 25 26.69 13.09 2.26
N ALA A 26 27.66 12.98 3.16
CA ALA A 26 27.55 12.14 4.35
C ALA A 26 26.54 12.68 5.37
N LEU A 27 26.41 14.01 5.50
CA LEU A 27 25.45 14.64 6.42
C LEU A 27 24.00 14.48 5.92
N ARG A 28 23.76 14.50 4.60
CA ARG A 28 22.44 14.25 4.00
C ARG A 28 21.82 12.92 4.44
N SER A 29 22.62 11.88 4.70
CA SER A 29 22.12 10.58 5.15
C SER A 29 21.84 10.50 6.65
N VAL A 30 22.24 11.51 7.44
CA VAL A 30 22.16 11.47 8.91
C VAL A 30 20.94 12.25 9.42
N GLY A 31 20.47 13.27 8.71
CA GLY A 31 19.28 14.01 9.10
C GLY A 31 19.08 15.32 8.32
N PRO A 32 18.00 16.06 8.62
CA PRO A 32 17.68 17.30 7.91
C PRO A 32 18.77 18.37 8.09
N PRO A 33 18.88 19.33 7.14
CA PRO A 33 19.96 20.33 7.12
C PRO A 33 20.09 21.16 8.40
N SER A 34 18.98 21.45 9.08
CA SER A 34 18.97 22.22 10.34
C SER A 34 19.69 21.48 11.47
N THR A 35 19.43 20.18 11.62
CA THR A 35 20.07 19.33 12.64
C THR A 35 21.54 19.11 12.34
N THR A 36 21.87 18.84 11.07
CA THR A 36 23.26 18.61 10.66
C THR A 36 24.11 19.87 10.73
N ASN A 37 23.55 21.05 10.42
CA ASN A 37 24.26 22.32 10.58
C ASN A 37 24.48 22.68 12.05
N ALA A 38 23.49 22.46 12.92
CA ALA A 38 23.66 22.66 14.37
C ALA A 38 24.75 21.73 14.94
N PHE A 39 24.78 20.48 14.49
CA PHE A 39 25.83 19.53 14.86
C PHE A 39 27.21 19.94 14.34
N MET A 40 27.32 20.40 13.09
CA MET A 40 28.58 20.87 12.53
C MET A 40 29.07 22.15 13.20
N GLN A 41 28.18 23.08 13.54
CA GLN A 41 28.51 24.25 14.35
C GLN A 41 28.96 23.86 15.75
N PHE A 42 28.32 22.87 16.38
CA PHE A 42 28.78 22.32 17.65
C PHE A 42 30.20 21.74 17.53
N ILE A 43 30.48 20.93 16.50
CA ILE A 43 31.82 20.38 16.26
C ILE A 43 32.83 21.51 15.99
N HIS A 44 32.47 22.50 15.18
CA HIS A 44 33.35 23.62 14.85
C HIS A 44 33.68 24.45 16.09
N ASN A 45 32.65 24.80 16.89
CA ASN A 45 32.79 25.61 18.10
C ASN A 45 33.50 24.85 19.22
N THR A 46 33.33 23.54 19.30
CA THR A 46 34.05 22.67 20.26
C THR A 46 35.40 22.20 19.73
N GLY A 47 35.72 22.40 18.45
CA GLY A 47 36.94 21.90 17.81
C GLY A 47 38.23 22.43 18.44
N LYS A 48 38.25 23.70 18.89
CA LYS A 48 39.39 24.26 19.64
C LYS A 48 39.55 23.59 21.01
N PHE A 49 38.45 23.30 21.69
CA PHE A 49 38.44 22.57 22.95
C PHE A 49 38.94 21.14 22.75
N TRP A 50 38.40 20.39 21.78
CA TRP A 50 38.81 19.02 21.48
C TRP A 50 40.27 18.95 21.02
N LYS A 51 40.72 19.87 20.16
CA LYS A 51 42.12 19.95 19.77
C LYS A 51 43.03 20.15 20.97
N LYS A 52 42.72 21.10 21.88
CA LYS A 52 43.50 21.32 23.10
C LYS A 52 43.41 20.12 24.07
N PHE A 53 42.26 19.48 24.15
CA PHE A 53 42.04 18.29 24.97
C PHE A 53 42.93 17.13 24.50
N PHE A 54 42.88 16.78 23.21
CA PHE A 54 43.64 15.65 22.66
C PHE A 54 45.14 15.92 22.47
N THR A 55 45.54 17.15 22.12
CA THR A 55 46.95 17.44 21.80
C THR A 55 47.78 17.94 22.99
N HIS A 56 47.14 18.49 24.02
CA HIS A 56 47.85 19.04 25.18
C HIS A 56 47.42 18.34 26.47
N THR A 57 46.10 18.27 26.72
CA THR A 57 45.58 17.80 28.02
C THR A 57 45.80 16.30 28.20
N ILE A 58 45.49 15.48 27.21
CA ILE A 58 45.71 14.03 27.26
C ILE A 58 47.21 13.68 27.39
N PRO A 59 48.13 14.19 26.54
CA PRO A 59 49.55 13.90 26.68
C PRO A 59 50.15 14.30 28.04
N ASP A 60 49.76 15.45 28.60
CA ASP A 60 50.23 15.87 29.94
C ASP A 60 49.72 14.96 31.06
N MET A 61 48.56 14.31 30.87
CA MET A 61 48.04 13.32 31.82
C MET A 61 48.82 11.99 31.80
N PHE A 62 49.66 11.76 30.78
CA PHE A 62 50.58 10.61 30.72
C PHE A 62 52.01 10.93 31.19
N ARG A 63 52.33 12.20 31.47
CA ARG A 63 53.63 12.62 32.01
C ARG A 63 53.70 12.51 33.53
N ASP A 64 54.89 12.25 34.05
CA ASP A 64 55.17 12.23 35.49
C ASP A 64 55.14 13.64 36.11
N PRO A 65 54.85 13.75 37.43
CA PRO A 65 54.48 12.69 38.35
C PRO A 65 53.01 12.25 38.18
N ILE A 66 52.74 10.97 38.49
CA ILE A 66 51.39 10.39 38.50
C ILE A 66 50.65 10.86 39.76
N THR A 67 49.75 11.83 39.60
CA THR A 67 48.85 12.27 40.68
C THR A 67 47.56 11.43 40.70
N PRO A 68 46.84 11.34 41.83
CA PRO A 68 45.57 10.61 41.90
C PRO A 68 44.54 11.04 40.84
N ILE A 69 44.52 12.33 40.49
CA ILE A 69 43.66 12.87 39.42
C ILE A 69 44.07 12.31 38.05
N LYS A 70 45.37 12.22 37.76
CA LYS A 70 45.86 11.62 36.50
C LYS A 70 45.50 10.13 36.43
N VAL A 71 45.54 9.40 37.55
CA VAL A 71 45.11 7.98 37.60
C VAL A 71 43.62 7.85 37.28
N PHE A 72 42.77 8.68 37.91
CA PHE A 72 41.33 8.68 37.66
C PHE A 72 41.01 8.96 36.19
N VAL A 73 41.62 10.00 35.60
CA VAL A 73 41.36 10.33 34.19
C VAL A 73 41.86 9.25 33.23
N ARG A 74 42.99 8.60 33.52
CA ARG A 74 43.47 7.44 32.74
C ARG A 74 42.46 6.29 32.76
N LEU A 75 41.85 6.00 33.92
CA LEU A 75 40.80 4.98 34.03
C LEU A 75 39.55 5.34 33.24
N VAL A 76 39.12 6.61 33.24
CA VAL A 76 37.97 7.07 32.45
C VAL A 76 38.25 6.98 30.95
N ILE A 77 39.45 7.37 30.49
CA ILE A 77 39.85 7.25 29.09
C ILE A 77 39.91 5.77 28.69
N LEU A 78 40.48 4.90 29.53
CA LEU A 78 40.50 3.46 29.30
C LEU A 78 39.08 2.89 29.18
N LEU A 79 38.16 3.28 30.07
CA LEU A 79 36.76 2.87 30.02
C LEU A 79 36.09 3.31 28.71
N ILE A 80 36.29 4.57 28.28
CA ILE A 80 35.75 5.09 27.02
C ILE A 80 36.31 4.31 25.83
N VAL A 81 37.63 4.05 25.79
CA VAL A 81 38.28 3.28 24.72
C VAL A 81 37.77 1.84 24.69
N VAL A 82 37.61 1.19 25.86
CA VAL A 82 37.05 -0.17 25.96
C VAL A 82 35.59 -0.19 25.49
N THR A 83 34.78 0.79 25.88
CA THR A 83 33.37 0.87 25.47
C THR A 83 33.24 1.12 23.97
N LEU A 84 34.08 2.00 23.41
CA LEU A 84 34.19 2.22 21.96
C LEU A 84 34.68 0.98 21.23
N ALA A 85 35.67 0.27 21.76
CA ALA A 85 36.17 -0.97 21.19
C ALA A 85 35.11 -2.07 21.22
N ILE A 86 34.34 -2.21 22.30
CA ILE A 86 33.19 -3.13 22.40
C ILE A 86 32.10 -2.72 21.40
N SER A 87 31.78 -1.43 21.30
CA SER A 87 30.78 -0.93 20.36
C SER A 87 31.20 -1.12 18.91
N LEU A 88 32.47 -0.84 18.57
CA LEU A 88 33.05 -1.06 17.25
C LEU A 88 33.17 -2.55 16.93
N TRP A 89 33.50 -3.38 17.91
CA TRP A 89 33.52 -4.83 17.78
C TRP A 89 32.12 -5.40 17.57
N ASN A 90 31.11 -4.89 18.28
CA ASN A 90 29.70 -5.27 18.08
C ASN A 90 29.19 -4.78 16.72
N TYR A 91 29.59 -3.59 16.29
CA TYR A 91 29.30 -3.06 14.95
C TYR A 91 30.03 -3.86 13.85
N ALA A 92 31.29 -4.22 14.06
CA ALA A 92 32.08 -5.05 13.15
C ALA A 92 31.59 -6.50 13.13
N LYS A 93 31.08 -7.05 14.24
CA LYS A 93 30.32 -8.31 14.24
C LYS A 93 28.97 -8.16 13.55
N GLY A 94 28.31 -7.00 13.66
CA GLY A 94 27.11 -6.69 12.87
C GLY A 94 27.38 -6.60 11.37
N LEU A 95 28.60 -6.22 10.96
CA LEU A 95 29.04 -6.20 9.57
C LEU A 95 29.62 -7.55 9.10
N GLY A 96 30.31 -8.28 9.98
CA GLY A 96 31.05 -9.52 9.68
C GLY A 96 30.28 -10.81 9.93
N ASN A 97 29.18 -10.79 10.69
CA ASN A 97 28.26 -11.92 10.81
C ASN A 97 27.10 -11.84 9.80
N ASN A 98 27.10 -10.83 8.92
CA ASN A 98 26.24 -10.77 7.73
C ASN A 98 26.85 -11.49 6.51
N THR A 99 27.81 -12.40 6.71
CA THR A 99 28.27 -13.32 5.64
C THR A 99 27.59 -14.68 5.67
N ASN A 100 26.66 -14.92 6.58
CA ASN A 100 25.51 -15.76 6.25
C ASN A 100 24.53 -14.91 5.43
N VAL A 101 24.84 -14.71 4.15
CA VAL A 101 23.83 -14.39 3.14
C VAL A 101 22.99 -15.65 2.97
N GLN A 102 22.19 -15.98 3.98
CA GLN A 102 21.01 -16.81 3.84
C GLN A 102 19.97 -15.91 3.17
N GLY A 103 19.80 -16.11 1.86
CA GLY A 103 18.63 -15.66 1.10
C GLY A 103 18.34 -14.16 1.08
N PHE A 104 19.28 -13.31 0.61
CA PHE A 104 18.83 -12.06 -0.01
C PHE A 104 17.97 -12.47 -1.21
N ILE A 105 16.66 -12.34 -1.09
CA ILE A 105 15.77 -12.50 -2.23
C ILE A 105 16.15 -11.39 -3.20
N ASP A 106 16.64 -11.74 -4.39
CA ASP A 106 17.00 -10.77 -5.43
C ASP A 106 15.74 -10.10 -5.98
N THR A 107 15.23 -9.11 -5.25
CA THR A 107 14.08 -8.30 -5.64
C THR A 107 14.39 -7.43 -6.85
N ARG A 108 15.67 -7.17 -7.16
CA ARG A 108 16.09 -6.27 -8.24
C ARG A 108 15.66 -6.80 -9.59
N ALA A 109 15.76 -8.11 -9.82
CA ALA A 109 15.30 -8.73 -11.07
C ALA A 109 13.78 -8.53 -11.28
N ALA A 110 12.97 -8.78 -10.24
CA ALA A 110 11.53 -8.57 -10.27
C ALA A 110 11.16 -7.11 -10.50
N VAL A 111 11.83 -6.18 -9.79
CA VAL A 111 11.63 -4.73 -9.92
C VAL A 111 12.00 -4.24 -11.32
N ASN A 112 13.14 -4.68 -11.88
CA ASN A 112 13.57 -4.29 -13.23
C ASN A 112 12.61 -4.80 -14.30
N LYS A 113 12.19 -6.07 -14.21
CA LYS A 113 11.18 -6.65 -15.10
C LYS A 113 9.89 -5.85 -15.06
N ALA A 114 9.44 -5.48 -13.87
CA ALA A 114 8.22 -4.71 -13.69
C ALA A 114 8.38 -3.26 -14.20
N GLN A 115 9.55 -2.63 -14.03
CA GLN A 115 9.83 -1.31 -14.58
C GLN A 115 9.82 -1.32 -16.12
N GLU A 116 10.51 -2.28 -16.75
CA GLU A 116 10.45 -2.46 -18.20
C GLU A 116 9.01 -2.67 -18.68
N ARG A 117 8.22 -3.37 -17.86
CA ARG A 117 6.83 -3.65 -18.15
C ARG A 117 5.99 -2.39 -18.14
N VAL A 118 6.16 -1.53 -17.14
CA VAL A 118 5.53 -0.21 -17.08
C VAL A 118 5.90 0.60 -18.31
N ASN A 119 7.19 0.70 -18.66
CA ASN A 119 7.65 1.48 -19.80
C ASN A 119 7.03 1.03 -21.14
N LYS A 120 6.67 -0.25 -21.27
CA LYS A 120 6.03 -0.83 -22.48
C LYS A 120 4.51 -0.74 -22.49
N LEU A 121 3.89 -0.47 -21.34
CA LEU A 121 2.43 -0.45 -21.15
C LEU A 121 1.90 0.94 -20.81
N SER A 122 2.72 1.86 -20.30
CA SER A 122 2.32 3.25 -20.06
C SER A 122 1.80 3.86 -21.36
N SER A 123 0.56 4.31 -21.34
CA SER A 123 -0.14 4.94 -22.47
C SER A 123 -0.31 6.43 -22.18
N THR A 124 -0.42 7.25 -23.22
CA THR A 124 -0.66 8.70 -23.13
C THR A 124 -2.11 9.09 -22.84
N LYS A 125 -3.06 8.14 -22.85
CA LYS A 125 -4.44 8.40 -22.47
C LYS A 125 -4.57 8.39 -20.95
N GLU A 126 -4.88 9.56 -20.41
CA GLU A 126 -5.01 9.85 -18.99
C GLU A 126 -6.47 10.13 -18.64
N GLY A 127 -6.88 9.69 -17.47
CA GLY A 127 -8.10 10.07 -16.77
C GLY A 127 -9.26 9.12 -16.93
N PHE A 128 -10.42 9.60 -16.46
CA PHE A 128 -11.72 9.08 -16.84
C PHE A 128 -11.83 9.08 -18.37
N GLN A 129 -12.36 7.99 -18.92
CA GLN A 129 -12.74 7.97 -20.32
C GLN A 129 -13.85 9.01 -20.53
N THR A 130 -13.49 10.26 -20.88
CA THR A 130 -14.44 11.19 -21.47
C THR A 130 -14.83 10.59 -22.81
N THR A 131 -16.06 10.12 -22.91
CA THR A 131 -16.66 9.75 -24.19
C THR A 131 -16.67 11.03 -25.04
N GLN A 132 -15.61 11.26 -25.81
CA GLN A 132 -15.60 12.22 -26.91
C GLN A 132 -16.54 11.69 -28.00
N GLU A 133 -17.84 11.61 -27.69
CA GLU A 133 -18.90 11.28 -28.64
C GLU A 133 -20.30 11.61 -28.10
N THR A 134 -20.43 12.52 -27.13
CA THR A 134 -21.69 13.23 -26.92
C THR A 134 -21.42 14.70 -26.62
N GLN A 135 -21.06 15.43 -27.68
CA GLN A 135 -21.42 16.84 -27.72
C GLN A 135 -22.95 16.94 -27.62
N ILE A 136 -23.40 18.00 -26.94
CA ILE A 136 -24.77 18.57 -26.89
C ILE A 136 -25.52 18.26 -25.58
N ASN A 137 -25.37 19.20 -24.65
CA ASN A 137 -26.35 19.63 -23.64
C ASN A 137 -26.91 18.58 -22.68
N GLN A 138 -26.22 18.27 -21.59
CA GLN A 138 -26.86 17.57 -20.45
C GLN A 138 -26.02 17.60 -19.15
N THR A 139 -25.90 18.77 -18.52
CA THR A 139 -25.19 18.94 -17.23
C THR A 139 -25.77 18.14 -16.06
N THR A 140 -27.02 17.66 -16.15
CA THR A 140 -27.65 16.78 -15.15
C THR A 140 -27.53 15.28 -15.48
N SER A 141 -27.18 14.93 -16.73
CA SER A 141 -27.03 13.52 -17.17
C SER A 141 -25.61 13.01 -16.89
N GLU A 142 -24.60 13.86 -17.11
CA GLU A 142 -23.20 13.49 -16.89
C GLU A 142 -22.91 13.14 -15.42
N ALA A 143 -23.41 13.93 -14.46
CA ALA A 143 -23.26 13.64 -13.04
C ALA A 143 -23.91 12.30 -12.62
N LYS A 144 -25.02 11.90 -13.25
CA LYS A 144 -25.65 10.59 -13.03
C LYS A 144 -24.87 9.44 -13.69
N ARG A 145 -24.14 9.72 -14.78
CA ARG A 145 -23.28 8.73 -15.44
C ARG A 145 -21.95 8.54 -14.70
N ASN A 146 -21.42 9.57 -14.07
CA ASN A 146 -20.15 9.56 -13.35
C ASN A 146 -20.27 9.04 -11.91
N ILE A 147 -21.20 8.12 -11.63
CA ILE A 147 -21.35 7.49 -10.32
C ILE A 147 -20.59 6.17 -10.28
N LEU A 148 -20.12 5.77 -9.10
CA LEU A 148 -19.27 4.57 -8.97
C LEU A 148 -19.93 3.27 -9.51
N LYS A 149 -21.26 3.13 -9.43
CA LYS A 149 -22.01 2.00 -10.02
C LYS A 149 -21.88 1.90 -11.55
N ASN A 150 -21.65 3.01 -12.23
CA ASN A 150 -21.54 3.09 -13.68
C ASN A 150 -20.07 3.09 -14.15
N LEU A 151 -19.11 3.01 -13.22
CA LEU A 151 -17.68 3.08 -13.49
C LEU A 151 -16.97 1.73 -13.26
N GLN A 152 -15.92 1.53 -14.03
CA GLN A 152 -15.07 0.34 -14.08
C GLN A 152 -13.60 0.79 -13.95
N PRO A 153 -13.08 0.95 -12.72
CA PRO A 153 -11.71 1.38 -12.50
C PRO A 153 -10.69 0.29 -12.85
N LEU A 154 -9.57 0.71 -13.41
CA LEU A 154 -8.42 -0.13 -13.67
C LEU A 154 -7.87 -0.64 -12.33
N THR A 155 -8.06 -1.94 -12.09
CA THR A 155 -7.84 -2.60 -10.80
C THR A 155 -6.66 -3.56 -10.84
N VAL A 156 -5.74 -3.46 -9.88
CA VAL A 156 -4.66 -4.44 -9.69
C VAL A 156 -5.10 -5.59 -8.77
N LYS A 157 -4.84 -6.83 -9.17
CA LYS A 157 -5.22 -8.08 -8.45
C LYS A 157 -4.47 -8.32 -7.14
N GLN A 158 -3.17 -8.02 -7.13
CA GLN A 158 -2.25 -8.26 -6.02
C GLN A 158 -1.41 -7.00 -5.84
N ALA A 159 -1.87 -6.08 -5.00
CA ALA A 159 -1.16 -4.84 -4.73
C ALA A 159 0.28 -5.14 -4.24
N ALA A 160 1.26 -4.41 -4.77
CA ALA A 160 2.69 -4.55 -4.44
C ALA A 160 3.40 -5.87 -4.82
N TYR A 161 2.71 -6.84 -5.43
CA TYR A 161 3.33 -8.10 -5.82
C TYR A 161 4.04 -8.00 -7.18
N LEU A 162 5.36 -8.21 -7.18
CA LEU A 162 6.24 -8.22 -8.34
C LEU A 162 6.92 -9.59 -8.40
N ASP A 163 6.48 -10.47 -9.30
CA ASP A 163 7.13 -11.75 -9.61
C ASP A 163 7.74 -12.51 -8.40
N LYS A 164 6.87 -13.20 -7.64
CA LYS A 164 7.19 -13.94 -6.41
C LYS A 164 7.59 -13.10 -5.20
N VAL A 165 7.72 -11.79 -5.30
CA VAL A 165 8.03 -10.95 -4.14
C VAL A 165 7.03 -9.82 -3.94
N PHE A 166 6.83 -9.41 -2.70
CA PHE A 166 6.20 -8.14 -2.37
C PHE A 166 7.28 -7.07 -2.20
N ASP A 167 7.30 -6.12 -3.12
CA ASP A 167 8.08 -4.87 -3.01
C ASP A 167 7.07 -3.73 -3.03
N THR A 168 6.77 -3.19 -1.85
CA THR A 168 5.68 -2.21 -1.71
C THR A 168 5.99 -0.87 -2.34
N ASN A 169 7.26 -0.47 -2.39
CA ASN A 169 7.65 0.77 -3.01
C ASN A 169 7.49 0.69 -4.53
N SER A 170 8.23 -0.23 -5.15
CA SER A 170 8.24 -0.41 -6.60
C SER A 170 6.87 -0.89 -7.07
N GLY A 171 6.25 -1.83 -6.37
CA GLY A 171 4.98 -2.40 -6.79
C GLY A 171 3.82 -1.43 -6.72
N ILE A 172 3.73 -0.54 -5.72
CA ILE A 172 2.67 0.48 -5.70
C ILE A 172 2.93 1.55 -6.76
N SER A 173 4.14 2.12 -6.80
CA SER A 173 4.50 3.16 -7.78
C SER A 173 4.33 2.70 -9.22
N GLN A 174 4.73 1.48 -9.56
CA GLN A 174 4.59 0.94 -10.92
C GLN A 174 3.13 0.71 -11.33
N GLN A 175 2.27 0.25 -10.40
CA GLN A 175 0.85 0.09 -10.69
C GLN A 175 0.17 1.45 -10.88
N LEU A 176 0.53 2.45 -10.07
CA LEU A 176 0.06 3.83 -10.27
C LEU A 176 0.53 4.39 -11.62
N ALA A 177 1.79 4.14 -12.02
CA ALA A 177 2.33 4.55 -13.31
C ALA A 177 1.64 3.85 -14.51
N LEU A 178 1.03 2.68 -14.30
CA LEU A 178 0.17 2.04 -15.30
C LEU A 178 -1.21 2.72 -15.43
N GLY A 179 -1.57 3.61 -14.51
CA GLY A 179 -2.88 4.25 -14.42
C GLY A 179 -3.86 3.55 -13.49
N CYS A 180 -3.42 2.55 -12.70
CA CYS A 180 -4.30 1.87 -11.76
C CYS A 180 -4.77 2.85 -10.68
N ARG A 181 -6.08 2.82 -10.40
CA ARG A 181 -6.72 3.63 -9.35
C ARG A 181 -7.54 2.80 -8.37
N SER A 182 -7.53 1.49 -8.55
CA SER A 182 -8.20 0.54 -7.68
C SER A 182 -7.21 -0.56 -7.29
N PHE A 183 -7.07 -0.80 -5.99
CA PHE A 183 -6.06 -1.70 -5.42
C PHE A 183 -6.72 -2.78 -4.59
N PHE A 184 -6.51 -4.03 -5.01
CA PHE A 184 -6.94 -5.20 -4.27
C PHE A 184 -5.81 -5.70 -3.36
N PHE A 185 -5.96 -5.49 -2.05
CA PHE A 185 -5.01 -5.95 -1.04
C PHE A 185 -5.51 -7.27 -0.47
N ASN A 186 -4.91 -8.38 -0.90
CA ASN A 186 -5.20 -9.71 -0.36
C ASN A 186 -4.52 -9.86 1.00
N ILE A 187 -5.26 -9.57 2.06
CA ILE A 187 -4.81 -9.65 3.44
C ILE A 187 -4.97 -11.07 3.94
N ASP A 188 -3.88 -11.64 4.44
CA ASP A 188 -3.81 -13.00 4.96
C ASP A 188 -2.82 -13.04 6.14
N TYR A 189 -2.57 -14.23 6.70
CA TYR A 189 -1.55 -14.44 7.73
C TYR A 189 -0.89 -15.82 7.62
N LEU A 190 0.27 -15.93 8.27
CA LEU A 190 0.92 -17.22 8.51
C LEU A 190 0.40 -17.83 9.81
N THR A 191 0.16 -19.14 9.80
CA THR A 191 -0.08 -19.91 11.03
C THR A 191 1.24 -20.23 11.73
N ALA A 192 1.18 -20.70 12.98
CA ALA A 192 2.37 -20.95 13.80
C ALA A 192 3.38 -21.92 13.16
N ASP A 193 2.90 -22.93 12.45
CA ASP A 193 3.66 -23.95 11.72
C ASP A 193 4.31 -23.43 10.42
N MET A 194 3.89 -22.26 9.94
CA MET A 194 4.40 -21.65 8.71
C MET A 194 5.38 -20.50 8.95
N ASN A 195 5.93 -20.36 10.16
CA ASN A 195 6.91 -19.31 10.45
C ASN A 195 8.15 -19.43 9.54
N ARG A 196 8.47 -18.37 8.81
CA ARG A 196 9.54 -18.33 7.80
C ARG A 196 10.30 -17.02 7.87
N GLU A 197 11.58 -17.07 7.56
CA GLU A 197 12.40 -15.88 7.35
C GLU A 197 11.85 -15.03 6.20
N ASN A 198 11.94 -13.70 6.30
CA ASN A 198 11.39 -12.72 5.35
C ASN A 198 9.85 -12.65 5.30
N PHE A 199 9.16 -13.25 6.26
CA PHE A 199 7.72 -13.09 6.44
C PHE A 199 7.37 -12.41 7.77
N SER A 200 6.18 -11.83 7.80
CA SER A 200 5.55 -11.32 9.01
C SER A 200 5.35 -12.43 10.02
N ARG A 201 5.29 -12.08 11.31
CA ARG A 201 5.15 -13.10 12.36
C ARG A 201 3.81 -13.82 12.21
N PRO A 202 3.71 -15.08 12.68
CA PRO A 202 2.44 -15.79 12.67
C PRO A 202 1.30 -14.96 13.27
N TYR A 203 0.12 -15.05 12.66
CA TYR A 203 -1.10 -14.32 13.00
C TYR A 203 -1.03 -12.79 12.85
N GLU A 204 0.02 -12.25 12.24
CA GLU A 204 0.04 -10.85 11.82
C GLU A 204 -0.58 -10.70 10.43
N PRO A 205 -1.43 -9.67 10.21
CA PRO A 205 -1.97 -9.39 8.90
C PRO A 205 -0.86 -8.91 7.96
N ALA A 206 -0.76 -9.55 6.81
CA ALA A 206 0.19 -9.18 5.78
C ALA A 206 -0.36 -9.48 4.39
N LEU A 207 0.30 -8.92 3.37
CA LEU A 207 0.08 -9.34 1.99
C LEU A 207 0.84 -10.65 1.77
N LEU A 208 0.09 -11.70 1.45
CA LEU A 208 0.63 -13.01 1.10
C LEU A 208 0.01 -13.45 -0.22
N TYR A 209 0.72 -14.31 -0.94
CA TYR A 209 0.18 -14.92 -2.14
C TYR A 209 0.31 -16.43 -2.06
N ARG A 210 -0.84 -17.10 -2.21
CA ARG A 210 -0.98 -18.55 -2.19
C ARG A 210 -1.53 -19.05 -3.50
N ASP A 211 -1.22 -20.30 -3.82
CA ASP A 211 -1.91 -21.02 -4.89
C ASP A 211 -3.30 -21.51 -4.44
N ASN A 212 -4.03 -22.13 -5.36
CA ASN A 212 -5.38 -22.65 -5.11
C ASN A 212 -5.38 -23.83 -4.11
N SER A 213 -4.21 -24.44 -3.86
CA SER A 213 -4.02 -25.49 -2.85
C SER A 213 -3.65 -24.91 -1.48
N GLY A 214 -3.55 -23.58 -1.36
CA GLY A 214 -3.17 -22.89 -0.13
C GLY A 214 -1.67 -22.81 0.13
N ASN A 215 -0.83 -23.27 -0.80
CA ASN A 215 0.62 -23.20 -0.66
C ASN A 215 1.10 -21.78 -0.91
N LEU A 216 2.03 -21.31 -0.08
CA LEU A 216 2.65 -20.00 -0.22
C LEU A 216 3.58 -19.98 -1.44
N ILE A 217 3.29 -19.09 -2.41
CA ILE A 217 4.08 -18.91 -3.64
C ILE A 217 4.89 -17.61 -3.66
N SER A 218 4.54 -16.65 -2.80
CA SER A 218 5.40 -15.50 -2.52
C SER A 218 6.61 -15.92 -1.69
N ASN A 219 7.76 -15.29 -1.91
CA ASN A 219 9.03 -15.54 -1.22
C ASN A 219 9.20 -14.67 0.04
N ASN A 220 8.40 -13.62 0.19
CA ASN A 220 8.32 -12.76 1.37
C ASN A 220 6.86 -12.34 1.61
N SER A 221 6.59 -11.67 2.74
CA SER A 221 5.32 -10.99 2.97
C SER A 221 5.42 -9.49 2.66
N GLY A 222 4.36 -8.91 2.11
CA GLY A 222 4.23 -7.46 2.02
C GLY A 222 3.66 -6.88 3.31
N ALA A 223 4.40 -5.99 3.97
CA ALA A 223 3.92 -5.32 5.17
C ALA A 223 2.88 -4.24 4.80
N LEU A 224 1.73 -4.23 5.49
CA LEU A 224 0.61 -3.35 5.17
C LEU A 224 0.92 -1.87 5.44
N ASP A 225 1.67 -1.58 6.50
CA ASP A 225 2.16 -0.24 6.84
C ASP A 225 2.98 0.36 5.70
N ASN A 226 3.95 -0.39 5.17
CA ASN A 226 4.76 0.04 4.03
C ASN A 226 3.91 0.20 2.77
N ALA A 227 2.97 -0.72 2.51
CA ALA A 227 2.11 -0.63 1.35
C ALA A 227 1.22 0.62 1.36
N PHE A 228 0.59 0.92 2.50
CA PHE A 228 -0.23 2.11 2.64
C PHE A 228 0.60 3.39 2.72
N GLN A 229 1.81 3.35 3.30
CA GLN A 229 2.72 4.49 3.27
C GLN A 229 3.10 4.86 1.83
N HIS A 230 3.54 3.89 1.03
CA HIS A 230 3.89 4.14 -0.38
C HIS A 230 2.66 4.57 -1.20
N LEU A 231 1.46 4.07 -0.88
CA LEU A 231 0.23 4.57 -1.49
C LEU A 231 -0.03 6.03 -1.13
N ALA A 232 0.24 6.45 0.10
CA ALA A 232 0.14 7.85 0.55
C ALA A 232 1.13 8.76 -0.19
N GLU A 233 2.36 8.27 -0.38
CA GLU A 233 3.48 8.98 -1.00
C GLU A 233 3.29 9.15 -2.52
N TYR A 234 2.83 8.10 -3.21
CA TYR A 234 2.77 8.07 -4.68
C TYR A 234 1.36 8.31 -5.23
N GLY A 235 0.29 7.95 -4.51
CA GLY A 235 -1.07 7.87 -5.06
C GLY A 235 -1.60 9.15 -5.69
N PHE A 236 -1.25 10.30 -5.10
CA PHE A 236 -1.66 11.63 -5.57
C PHE A 236 -0.45 12.52 -5.89
N ASN A 237 0.68 11.90 -6.24
CA ASN A 237 1.88 12.60 -6.67
C ASN A 237 1.69 13.10 -8.12
N ASP A 238 2.04 14.36 -8.40
CA ASP A 238 1.86 15.01 -9.71
C ASP A 238 2.68 14.38 -10.85
N GLN A 239 3.64 13.51 -10.53
CA GLN A 239 4.38 12.69 -11.49
C GLN A 239 3.64 11.43 -11.92
N MET A 240 2.56 11.04 -11.23
CA MET A 240 1.75 9.87 -11.58
C MET A 240 0.60 10.27 -12.51
N PRO A 241 0.25 9.44 -13.52
CA PRO A 241 -0.89 9.71 -14.37
C PRO A 241 -2.15 9.72 -13.52
N ASN A 242 -3.07 10.67 -13.73
CA ASN A 242 -4.39 10.72 -13.07
C ASN A 242 -4.31 10.96 -11.55
N TYR A 243 -3.32 11.72 -11.10
CA TYR A 243 -3.06 11.96 -9.67
C TYR A 243 -4.16 12.70 -8.92
N ASN A 244 -5.18 13.23 -9.60
CA ASN A 244 -6.35 13.83 -8.97
C ASN A 244 -7.51 12.84 -8.79
N ASP A 245 -7.56 11.77 -9.58
CA ASP A 245 -8.64 10.79 -9.51
C ASP A 245 -8.67 10.09 -8.12
N PRO A 246 -9.86 9.72 -7.61
CA PRO A 246 -9.95 8.93 -6.39
C PRO A 246 -9.23 7.59 -6.49
N ILE A 247 -8.73 7.11 -5.35
CA ILE A 247 -8.20 5.76 -5.22
C ILE A 247 -9.17 4.89 -4.43
N ILE A 248 -9.47 3.70 -4.94
CA ILE A 248 -10.30 2.70 -4.25
C ILE A 248 -9.42 1.59 -3.71
N VAL A 249 -9.49 1.35 -2.41
CA VAL A 249 -8.73 0.32 -1.70
C VAL A 249 -9.70 -0.76 -1.26
N PHE A 250 -9.51 -1.97 -1.77
CA PHE A 250 -10.24 -3.16 -1.33
C PHE A 250 -9.38 -3.93 -0.31
N LEU A 251 -9.75 -3.84 0.96
CA LEU A 251 -9.20 -4.65 2.04
C LEU A 251 -9.86 -6.03 1.99
N HIS A 252 -9.29 -6.91 1.16
CA HIS A 252 -9.83 -8.23 0.95
C HIS A 252 -9.13 -9.25 1.85
N PHE A 253 -9.81 -9.63 2.91
CA PHE A 253 -9.36 -10.65 3.82
C PHE A 253 -9.57 -12.04 3.21
N VAL A 254 -8.45 -12.70 2.87
CA VAL A 254 -8.43 -14.08 2.37
C VAL A 254 -8.79 -15.02 3.52
N ARG A 255 -8.11 -14.87 4.66
CA ARG A 255 -8.38 -15.58 5.90
C ARG A 255 -8.26 -14.62 7.08
N THR A 256 -8.95 -14.94 8.17
CA THR A 256 -8.82 -14.27 9.46
C THR A 256 -8.69 -15.32 10.56
N PRO A 257 -8.07 -15.01 11.71
CA PRO A 257 -8.27 -15.81 12.91
C PRO A 257 -9.77 -15.99 13.19
N ASP A 258 -10.16 -17.09 13.81
CA ASP A 258 -11.59 -17.33 14.05
C ASP A 258 -12.13 -16.37 15.12
N LYS A 259 -13.23 -15.68 14.80
CA LYS A 259 -13.81 -14.65 15.67
C LYS A 259 -14.29 -15.21 17.02
N LEU A 260 -14.77 -16.46 17.03
CA LEU A 260 -15.45 -17.06 18.19
C LEU A 260 -14.47 -17.85 19.08
N THR A 261 -13.49 -18.51 18.48
CA THR A 261 -12.55 -19.40 19.18
C THR A 261 -11.17 -18.76 19.38
N GLU A 262 -10.80 -17.76 18.58
CA GLU A 262 -9.53 -17.03 18.66
C GLU A 262 -9.74 -15.52 18.80
N THR A 263 -10.74 -15.10 19.57
CA THR A 263 -11.22 -13.71 19.66
C THR A 263 -10.10 -12.68 19.87
N ASP A 264 -9.19 -12.88 20.83
CA ASP A 264 -8.10 -11.92 21.09
C ASP A 264 -7.15 -11.77 19.90
N ARG A 265 -6.89 -12.88 19.17
CA ARG A 265 -6.07 -12.88 17.95
C ARG A 265 -6.80 -12.17 16.84
N TYR A 266 -8.09 -12.44 16.66
CA TYR A 266 -8.94 -11.76 15.68
C TYR A 266 -8.95 -10.24 15.91
N VAL A 267 -9.14 -9.79 17.16
CA VAL A 267 -9.11 -8.36 17.52
C VAL A 267 -7.76 -7.74 17.24
N THR A 268 -6.67 -8.40 17.66
CA THR A 268 -5.31 -7.92 17.42
C THR A 268 -5.01 -7.81 15.92
N PHE A 269 -5.48 -8.78 15.15
CA PHE A 269 -5.33 -8.82 13.70
C PHE A 269 -6.05 -7.64 13.03
N LEU A 270 -7.33 -7.39 13.34
CA LEU A 270 -8.07 -6.24 12.80
C LEU A 270 -7.46 -4.90 13.25
N LYS A 271 -7.05 -4.79 14.52
CA LYS A 271 -6.38 -3.61 15.06
C LYS A 271 -5.12 -3.28 14.29
N LYS A 272 -4.29 -4.28 13.95
CA LYS A 272 -3.07 -4.07 13.16
C LYS A 272 -3.39 -3.52 11.76
N VAL A 273 -4.39 -4.08 11.07
CA VAL A 273 -4.84 -3.54 9.77
C VAL A 273 -5.29 -2.09 9.91
N SER A 274 -6.10 -1.78 10.94
CA SER A 274 -6.56 -0.42 11.19
C SER A 274 -5.39 0.52 11.45
N LEU A 275 -4.42 0.13 12.27
CA LEU A 275 -3.25 0.98 12.55
C LEU A 275 -2.40 1.24 11.31
N SER A 276 -2.20 0.24 10.43
CA SER A 276 -1.49 0.43 9.16
C SER A 276 -2.15 1.47 8.25
N LEU A 277 -3.48 1.60 8.30
CA LEU A 277 -4.23 2.60 7.53
C LEU A 277 -4.06 4.04 8.04
N ASN A 278 -3.50 4.27 9.24
CA ASN A 278 -3.38 5.62 9.83
C ASN A 278 -2.62 6.60 8.94
N VAL A 279 -1.63 6.13 8.18
CA VAL A 279 -0.83 6.96 7.26
C VAL A 279 -1.66 7.61 6.16
N LEU A 280 -2.87 7.09 5.89
CA LEU A 280 -3.80 7.58 4.88
C LEU A 280 -4.90 8.51 5.44
N ASN A 281 -4.89 8.82 6.75
CA ASN A 281 -5.99 9.51 7.43
C ASN A 281 -6.33 10.91 6.86
N ASN A 282 -5.36 11.61 6.27
CA ASN A 282 -5.57 12.90 5.61
C ASN A 282 -6.23 12.76 4.23
N ARG A 283 -6.27 11.55 3.65
CA ARG A 283 -6.86 11.25 2.35
C ARG A 283 -8.22 10.56 2.42
N PHE A 284 -8.65 10.08 3.59
CA PHE A 284 -9.96 9.42 3.69
C PHE A 284 -11.13 10.37 3.41
N ALA A 285 -12.19 9.81 2.81
CA ALA A 285 -13.52 10.43 2.74
C ALA A 285 -14.21 10.31 4.11
N LYS A 286 -13.96 11.27 5.01
CA LYS A 286 -14.32 11.19 6.43
C LYS A 286 -15.83 11.22 6.69
N GLU A 287 -16.57 11.82 5.77
CA GLU A 287 -18.03 11.91 5.76
C GLU A 287 -18.70 10.53 5.63
N TYR A 288 -17.91 9.51 5.28
CA TYR A 288 -18.33 8.13 5.02
C TYR A 288 -17.74 7.12 5.99
N TYR A 289 -17.15 7.57 7.10
CA TYR A 289 -16.68 6.66 8.14
C TYR A 289 -17.81 5.77 8.69
N ARG A 290 -17.42 4.56 9.13
CA ARG A 290 -18.34 3.50 9.60
C ARG A 290 -19.43 3.13 8.60
N SER A 291 -19.15 3.27 7.31
CA SER A 291 -20.14 3.02 6.26
C SER A 291 -21.46 3.80 6.47
N SER A 292 -21.43 4.94 7.17
CA SER A 292 -22.64 5.65 7.61
C SER A 292 -23.50 6.19 6.46
N ARG A 293 -22.89 6.39 5.28
CA ARG A 293 -23.53 6.82 4.03
C ARG A 293 -23.10 5.94 2.88
N GLU A 294 -23.01 4.63 3.12
CA GLU A 294 -22.50 3.67 2.15
C GLU A 294 -23.23 3.74 0.80
N SER A 295 -24.57 3.84 0.79
CA SER A 295 -25.36 3.97 -0.44
C SER A 295 -24.97 5.16 -1.30
N ASP A 296 -24.55 6.25 -0.66
CA ASP A 296 -24.27 7.52 -1.31
C ASP A 296 -22.95 7.46 -2.08
N ILE A 297 -21.96 6.69 -1.61
CA ILE A 297 -20.69 6.46 -2.33
C ILE A 297 -20.94 5.95 -3.75
N PHE A 298 -21.97 5.10 -3.88
CA PHE A 298 -22.28 4.43 -5.13
C PHE A 298 -23.15 5.25 -6.09
N THR A 299 -23.70 6.36 -5.62
CA THR A 299 -24.71 7.17 -6.35
C THR A 299 -24.35 8.64 -6.46
N GLN A 300 -23.32 9.11 -5.75
CA GLN A 300 -22.73 10.42 -5.94
C GLN A 300 -21.75 10.43 -7.10
N ASP A 301 -21.57 11.62 -7.67
CA ASP A 301 -20.53 11.86 -8.66
C ASP A 301 -19.15 11.53 -8.05
N ILE A 302 -18.39 10.71 -8.76
CA ILE A 302 -17.07 10.21 -8.38
C ILE A 302 -16.08 11.35 -8.10
N HIS A 303 -16.24 12.51 -8.74
CA HIS A 303 -15.38 13.68 -8.55
C HIS A 303 -15.53 14.32 -7.16
N THR A 304 -16.61 13.99 -6.43
CA THR A 304 -16.74 14.32 -5.00
C THR A 304 -15.60 13.71 -4.17
N PHE A 305 -14.97 12.64 -4.69
CA PHE A 305 -13.88 11.92 -4.06
C PHE A 305 -12.50 12.23 -4.66
N ASP A 306 -12.37 13.26 -5.49
CA ASP A 306 -11.08 13.65 -6.06
C ASP A 306 -10.04 13.85 -4.94
N THR A 307 -8.84 13.29 -5.14
CA THR A 307 -7.73 13.24 -4.16
C THR A 307 -8.05 12.51 -2.84
N LYS A 308 -9.14 11.74 -2.79
CA LYS A 308 -9.54 10.92 -1.65
C LYS A 308 -9.30 9.44 -1.89
N ILE A 309 -9.24 8.71 -0.78
CA ILE A 309 -9.19 7.25 -0.75
C ILE A 309 -10.51 6.73 -0.19
N LEU A 310 -11.14 5.83 -0.95
CA LEU A 310 -12.30 5.04 -0.53
C LEU A 310 -11.83 3.65 -0.09
N ILE A 311 -12.24 3.22 1.10
CA ILE A 311 -11.88 1.92 1.66
C ILE A 311 -13.10 1.01 1.69
N GLY A 312 -13.02 -0.10 0.96
CA GLY A 312 -13.98 -1.20 1.01
C GLY A 312 -13.45 -2.42 1.74
N THR A 313 -14.31 -3.25 2.34
CA THR A 313 -13.91 -4.54 2.92
C THR A 313 -14.95 -5.66 2.73
N ASN A 314 -14.48 -6.92 2.71
CA ASN A 314 -15.32 -8.11 2.58
C ASN A 314 -15.80 -8.70 3.91
N ILE A 315 -15.24 -8.28 5.04
CA ILE A 315 -15.57 -8.84 6.35
C ILE A 315 -16.59 -7.97 7.09
N ASP A 316 -17.34 -8.59 8.01
CA ASP A 316 -18.15 -7.85 8.97
C ASP A 316 -17.26 -7.22 10.06
N THR A 317 -17.21 -5.89 10.07
CA THR A 317 -16.44 -5.09 11.03
C THR A 317 -17.24 -4.68 12.28
N SER A 318 -18.49 -5.13 12.42
CA SER A 318 -19.38 -4.79 13.55
C SER A 318 -18.76 -5.07 14.92
N TYR A 319 -17.93 -6.11 15.01
CA TYR A 319 -17.24 -6.46 16.25
C TYR A 319 -16.21 -5.41 16.69
N SER A 320 -15.47 -4.84 15.74
CA SER A 320 -14.52 -3.76 16.00
C SER A 320 -15.24 -2.51 16.54
N LYS A 321 -16.41 -2.19 15.97
CA LYS A 321 -17.30 -1.12 16.45
C LYS A 321 -17.80 -1.35 17.87
N GLN A 322 -18.22 -2.58 18.20
CA GLN A 322 -18.68 -2.92 19.55
C GLN A 322 -17.57 -2.74 20.59
N LEU A 323 -16.34 -3.17 20.28
CA LEU A 323 -15.19 -3.02 21.17
C LEU A 323 -14.77 -1.55 21.35
N ASN A 324 -14.93 -0.71 20.33
CA ASN A 324 -14.75 0.72 20.49
C ASN A 324 -15.82 1.33 21.42
N ALA A 325 -17.09 0.94 21.27
CA ALA A 325 -18.18 1.42 22.12
C ALA A 325 -18.02 1.02 23.60
N SER A 326 -17.41 -0.13 23.88
CA SER A 326 -17.08 -0.57 25.25
C SER A 326 -15.79 0.04 25.82
N GLY A 327 -15.06 0.84 25.04
CA GLY A 327 -13.78 1.43 25.45
C GLY A 327 -12.55 0.51 25.33
N SER A 328 -12.70 -0.68 24.74
CA SER A 328 -11.60 -1.65 24.57
C SER A 328 -10.68 -1.32 23.38
N LEU A 329 -11.16 -0.54 22.42
CA LEU A 329 -10.39 -0.01 21.30
C LEU A 329 -10.52 1.50 21.21
N THR A 330 -9.43 2.20 20.88
CA THR A 330 -9.50 3.60 20.46
C THR A 330 -10.09 3.73 19.06
N LEU A 331 -10.52 4.93 18.69
CA LEU A 331 -11.11 5.19 17.37
C LEU A 331 -10.15 4.89 16.21
N MET A 332 -8.84 5.05 16.42
CA MET A 332 -7.82 4.78 15.40
C MET A 332 -7.46 3.29 15.29
N GLU A 333 -7.83 2.49 16.30
CA GLU A 333 -7.66 1.03 16.30
C GLU A 333 -8.92 0.32 15.80
N ASP A 334 -10.05 1.00 15.78
CA ASP A 334 -11.29 0.50 15.22
C ASP A 334 -11.22 0.47 13.69
N LEU A 335 -11.21 -0.72 13.10
CA LEU A 335 -11.19 -0.86 11.64
C LEU A 335 -12.48 -0.33 11.02
N ASP A 336 -13.64 -0.59 11.64
CA ASP A 336 -14.95 -0.16 11.15
C ASP A 336 -15.02 1.35 10.93
N TYR A 337 -14.37 2.13 11.80
CA TYR A 337 -14.30 3.58 11.69
C TYR A 337 -13.73 4.05 10.35
N LYS A 338 -12.82 3.30 9.74
CA LYS A 338 -12.13 3.67 8.50
C LYS A 338 -12.77 3.10 7.24
N ILE A 339 -13.74 2.20 7.39
CA ILE A 339 -14.43 1.59 6.26
C ILE A 339 -15.47 2.57 5.72
N ASN A 340 -15.50 2.69 4.40
CA ASN A 340 -16.48 3.49 3.67
C ASN A 340 -17.63 2.65 3.12
N PHE A 341 -17.35 1.41 2.70
CA PHE A 341 -18.38 0.48 2.23
C PHE A 341 -17.98 -0.97 2.48
N HIS A 342 -18.98 -1.84 2.47
CA HIS A 342 -18.79 -3.29 2.58
C HIS A 342 -19.19 -3.96 1.27
N TYR A 343 -18.60 -5.12 0.99
CA TYR A 343 -19.02 -5.94 -0.13
C TYR A 343 -19.20 -7.39 0.29
N TYR A 344 -20.30 -7.98 -0.15
CA TYR A 344 -20.79 -9.25 0.38
C TYR A 344 -20.92 -10.30 -0.71
N LYS A 345 -21.00 -11.55 -0.30
CA LYS A 345 -21.41 -12.65 -1.18
C LYS A 345 -22.92 -12.91 -1.03
N GLU A 346 -23.57 -13.34 -2.09
CA GLU A 346 -25.03 -13.55 -2.12
C GLU A 346 -25.44 -14.91 -1.54
N GLY A 347 -24.57 -15.91 -1.64
CA GLY A 347 -24.87 -17.29 -1.25
C GLY A 347 -23.97 -17.81 -0.13
N SER A 348 -24.26 -19.05 0.28
CA SER A 348 -23.43 -19.79 1.24
C SER A 348 -22.06 -20.15 0.69
N ASP A 349 -21.89 -20.15 -0.64
CA ASP A 349 -20.65 -20.52 -1.30
C ASP A 349 -19.45 -19.75 -0.70
N PRO A 350 -18.38 -20.44 -0.29
CA PRO A 350 -17.25 -19.77 0.34
C PRO A 350 -16.51 -18.93 -0.70
N ILE A 351 -16.32 -17.64 -0.39
CA ILE A 351 -15.41 -16.72 -1.07
C ILE A 351 -14.56 -16.12 0.03
N ASP A 352 -13.42 -16.76 0.34
CA ASP A 352 -12.49 -16.25 1.34
C ASP A 352 -13.20 -15.96 2.69
N ALA A 353 -12.76 -14.95 3.47
CA ALA A 353 -13.43 -14.54 4.71
C ALA A 353 -14.71 -13.70 4.49
N THR A 354 -15.25 -13.66 3.27
CA THR A 354 -16.33 -12.75 2.90
C THR A 354 -17.63 -13.06 3.63
N ALA A 355 -18.20 -12.04 4.26
CA ALA A 355 -19.47 -12.11 4.96
C ALA A 355 -20.66 -12.19 3.99
N ILE A 356 -21.74 -12.83 4.44
CA ILE A 356 -23.06 -12.73 3.79
C ILE A 356 -23.74 -11.49 4.40
N SER A 357 -24.34 -10.65 3.56
CA SER A 357 -25.09 -9.49 4.05
C SER A 357 -26.29 -9.93 4.87
N THR A 358 -26.54 -9.25 5.98
CA THR A 358 -27.79 -9.36 6.76
C THR A 358 -28.83 -8.32 6.33
N SER A 359 -28.46 -7.39 5.45
CA SER A 359 -29.34 -6.36 4.88
C SER A 359 -30.06 -6.88 3.64
N ASN A 360 -31.33 -6.50 3.50
CA ASN A 360 -32.15 -6.76 2.31
C ASN A 360 -31.70 -5.98 1.06
N GLN A 361 -30.89 -4.93 1.24
CA GLN A 361 -30.34 -4.14 0.14
C GLN A 361 -28.82 -4.11 0.25
N VAL A 362 -28.15 -4.71 -0.72
CA VAL A 362 -26.69 -4.79 -0.80
C VAL A 362 -26.17 -3.89 -1.91
N ASN A 363 -25.28 -2.95 -1.61
CA ASN A 363 -24.78 -2.03 -2.62
C ASN A 363 -23.64 -2.62 -3.46
N ALA A 364 -22.79 -3.45 -2.85
CA ALA A 364 -21.65 -4.07 -3.52
C ALA A 364 -21.59 -5.59 -3.25
N LEU A 365 -21.33 -6.35 -4.31
CA LEU A 365 -21.30 -7.80 -4.29
C LEU A 365 -19.98 -8.33 -4.82
N ILE A 366 -19.48 -9.41 -4.24
CA ILE A 366 -18.33 -10.16 -4.74
C ILE A 366 -18.74 -11.55 -5.22
N ILE A 367 -18.31 -11.88 -6.43
CA ILE A 367 -18.86 -13.01 -7.18
C ILE A 367 -17.71 -13.74 -7.88
N LYS A 368 -17.72 -15.08 -7.84
CA LYS A 368 -16.65 -15.89 -8.43
C LYS A 368 -16.63 -15.73 -9.95
N ARG A 369 -15.43 -15.67 -10.53
CA ARG A 369 -15.20 -15.70 -11.99
C ARG A 369 -15.95 -16.85 -12.66
N THR A 370 -15.85 -18.06 -12.10
CA THR A 370 -16.43 -19.28 -12.67
C THR A 370 -17.95 -19.17 -12.82
N THR A 371 -18.64 -18.59 -11.84
CA THR A 371 -20.08 -18.32 -11.90
C THR A 371 -20.41 -17.35 -13.03
N LEU A 372 -19.67 -16.24 -13.14
CA LEU A 372 -19.93 -15.21 -14.15
C LEU A 372 -19.68 -15.72 -15.58
N LEU A 373 -18.58 -16.45 -15.80
CA LEU A 373 -18.23 -16.96 -17.12
C LEU A 373 -19.12 -18.14 -17.57
N ALA A 374 -19.81 -18.80 -16.65
CA ALA A 374 -20.75 -19.87 -16.96
C ALA A 374 -22.13 -19.37 -17.44
N LEU A 375 -22.42 -18.06 -17.33
CA LEU A 375 -23.73 -17.50 -17.70
C LEU A 375 -23.97 -17.51 -19.22
N THR A 376 -25.04 -18.17 -19.64
CA THR A 376 -25.45 -18.28 -21.05
C THR A 376 -26.94 -17.98 -21.25
N GLY A 377 -27.31 -17.47 -22.43
CA GLY A 377 -28.70 -17.24 -22.82
C GLY A 377 -29.53 -16.50 -21.76
N GLN A 378 -30.65 -17.08 -21.36
CA GLN A 378 -31.58 -16.49 -20.39
C GLN A 378 -30.94 -16.20 -19.03
N GLN A 379 -30.01 -17.05 -18.56
CA GLN A 379 -29.34 -16.85 -17.26
C GLN A 379 -28.57 -15.53 -17.21
N ARG A 380 -28.05 -15.10 -18.36
CA ARG A 380 -27.37 -13.82 -18.50
C ARG A 380 -28.34 -12.64 -18.44
N GLU A 381 -29.49 -12.75 -19.08
CA GLU A 381 -30.50 -11.68 -19.04
C GLU A 381 -31.07 -11.53 -17.63
N ASP A 382 -31.36 -12.65 -16.97
CA ASP A 382 -31.82 -12.66 -15.57
C ASP A 382 -30.76 -12.07 -14.63
N TRP A 383 -29.49 -12.39 -14.88
CA TRP A 383 -28.36 -11.82 -14.16
C TRP A 383 -28.33 -10.30 -14.29
N LEU A 384 -28.38 -9.77 -15.52
CA LEU A 384 -28.33 -8.35 -15.79
C LEU A 384 -29.52 -7.62 -15.16
N ALA A 385 -30.72 -8.18 -15.26
CA ALA A 385 -31.92 -7.62 -14.66
C ALA A 385 -31.82 -7.52 -13.13
N THR A 386 -31.24 -8.55 -12.50
CA THR A 386 -31.08 -8.64 -11.04
C THR A 386 -29.99 -7.70 -10.52
N HIS A 387 -28.84 -7.66 -11.20
CA HIS A 387 -27.62 -7.04 -10.66
C HIS A 387 -27.30 -5.65 -11.19
N LYS A 388 -28.13 -5.09 -12.09
CA LYS A 388 -27.86 -3.76 -12.70
C LYS A 388 -27.59 -2.66 -11.67
N ASN A 389 -28.23 -2.72 -10.50
CA ASN A 389 -28.14 -1.71 -9.45
C ASN A 389 -27.02 -1.97 -8.44
N ASN A 390 -26.25 -3.05 -8.58
CA ASN A 390 -25.19 -3.44 -7.67
C ASN A 390 -23.82 -3.06 -8.24
N PHE A 391 -22.88 -2.75 -7.36
CA PHE A 391 -21.47 -2.62 -7.70
C PHE A 391 -20.82 -4.01 -7.63
N ILE A 392 -20.51 -4.58 -8.80
CA ILE A 392 -20.08 -5.98 -8.89
C ILE A 392 -18.56 -6.10 -8.92
N ILE A 393 -18.02 -6.88 -7.99
CA ILE A 393 -16.61 -7.23 -7.85
C ILE A 393 -16.44 -8.69 -8.25
N MET A 394 -15.57 -8.96 -9.20
CA MET A 394 -15.23 -10.33 -9.55
C MET A 394 -14.07 -10.83 -8.69
N LYS A 395 -14.22 -12.00 -8.09
CA LYS A 395 -13.14 -12.75 -7.43
C LYS A 395 -12.72 -13.94 -8.28
N ASP A 396 -11.43 -13.96 -8.62
CA ASP A 396 -10.82 -15.07 -9.31
C ASP A 396 -10.01 -15.95 -8.35
N GLU A 397 -9.64 -17.12 -8.84
CA GLU A 397 -8.65 -17.97 -8.23
C GLU A 397 -7.28 -17.24 -8.19
N PRO A 398 -6.50 -17.39 -7.11
CA PRO A 398 -5.23 -16.69 -6.94
C PRO A 398 -4.31 -16.75 -8.16
N THR A 399 -3.98 -17.93 -8.67
CA THR A 399 -2.98 -18.08 -9.75
C THR A 399 -3.54 -17.96 -11.16
N ASN A 400 -4.86 -17.78 -11.29
CA ASN A 400 -5.47 -17.70 -12.61
C ASN A 400 -5.14 -16.38 -13.30
N VAL A 401 -4.91 -16.46 -14.61
CA VAL A 401 -4.59 -15.34 -15.49
C VAL A 401 -5.74 -15.19 -16.47
N LEU A 402 -6.49 -14.10 -16.33
CA LEU A 402 -7.58 -13.78 -17.26
C LEU A 402 -7.00 -13.45 -18.64
N ASN A 403 -7.57 -14.04 -19.67
CA ASN A 403 -7.26 -13.62 -21.03
C ASN A 403 -8.07 -12.34 -21.40
N PRO A 404 -7.66 -11.58 -22.42
CA PRO A 404 -8.35 -10.34 -22.79
C PRO A 404 -9.82 -10.52 -23.19
N ALA A 405 -10.18 -11.67 -23.78
CA ALA A 405 -11.56 -11.95 -24.19
C ALA A 405 -12.48 -12.12 -22.97
N GLU A 406 -12.00 -12.79 -21.92
CA GLU A 406 -12.72 -12.93 -20.65
C GLU A 406 -12.90 -11.58 -19.96
N VAL A 407 -11.85 -10.75 -19.91
CA VAL A 407 -11.96 -9.40 -19.34
C VAL A 407 -12.97 -8.56 -20.13
N GLY A 408 -12.90 -8.60 -21.47
CA GLY A 408 -13.85 -7.94 -22.35
C GLY A 408 -15.28 -8.41 -22.11
N PHE A 409 -15.50 -9.70 -21.97
CA PHE A 409 -16.82 -10.27 -21.66
C PHE A 409 -17.36 -9.79 -20.30
N LEU A 410 -16.55 -9.87 -19.24
CA LEU A 410 -16.95 -9.45 -17.90
C LEU A 410 -17.32 -7.96 -17.85
N LEU A 411 -16.51 -7.11 -18.49
CA LEU A 411 -16.72 -5.66 -18.46
C LEU A 411 -17.80 -5.19 -19.45
N ASN A 412 -17.84 -5.74 -20.67
CA ASN A 412 -18.71 -5.25 -21.76
C ASN A 412 -20.07 -5.93 -21.78
N THR A 413 -20.13 -7.20 -21.40
CA THR A 413 -21.35 -7.99 -21.51
C THR A 413 -22.08 -8.07 -20.18
N LEU A 414 -21.34 -8.28 -19.08
CA LEU A 414 -21.94 -8.43 -17.75
C LEU A 414 -21.92 -7.16 -16.91
N GLY A 415 -21.22 -6.11 -17.35
CA GLY A 415 -21.15 -4.85 -16.62
C GLY A 415 -20.49 -4.99 -15.24
N VAL A 416 -19.55 -5.93 -15.07
CA VAL A 416 -18.79 -6.07 -13.83
C VAL A 416 -18.00 -4.79 -13.57
N ASN A 417 -18.06 -4.23 -12.36
CA ASN A 417 -17.36 -2.98 -12.02
C ASN A 417 -15.86 -3.22 -11.81
N ILE A 418 -15.52 -4.27 -11.07
CA ILE A 418 -14.14 -4.55 -10.66
C ILE A 418 -13.71 -5.91 -11.20
N VAL A 419 -12.76 -5.89 -12.13
CA VAL A 419 -12.05 -7.06 -12.65
C VAL A 419 -10.57 -6.93 -12.29
N PRO A 420 -10.14 -7.44 -11.12
CA PRO A 420 -8.75 -7.34 -10.69
C PRO A 420 -7.83 -8.09 -11.65
N TYR A 421 -6.77 -7.44 -12.12
CA TYR A 421 -5.86 -8.00 -13.11
C TYR A 421 -4.39 -7.89 -12.70
N ASP A 422 -3.55 -8.83 -13.14
CA ASP A 422 -2.11 -8.81 -12.90
C ASP A 422 -1.36 -8.29 -14.14
N TYR A 423 -1.14 -6.98 -14.21
CA TYR A 423 -0.49 -6.35 -15.36
C TYR A 423 1.01 -6.66 -15.49
N ILE A 424 1.65 -7.04 -14.38
CA ILE A 424 3.10 -7.20 -14.28
C ILE A 424 3.51 -8.63 -14.67
N ASN A 425 2.81 -9.64 -14.15
CA ASN A 425 3.23 -11.02 -14.29
C ASN A 425 2.59 -11.75 -15.49
N THR A 426 1.51 -11.21 -16.05
CA THR A 426 0.81 -11.77 -17.23
C THR A 426 1.62 -11.57 -18.54
N PRO A 427 1.42 -12.32 -19.64
CA PRO A 427 2.07 -12.04 -20.93
C PRO A 427 1.84 -10.61 -21.45
N LEU A 428 2.82 -10.04 -22.16
CA LEU A 428 2.80 -8.61 -22.59
C LEU A 428 1.66 -8.27 -23.52
N ALA A 429 1.40 -9.15 -24.49
CA ALA A 429 0.31 -8.98 -25.43
C ALA A 429 -1.04 -8.89 -24.69
N ASP A 430 -1.27 -9.79 -23.74
CA ASP A 430 -2.53 -9.85 -23.00
C ASP A 430 -2.73 -8.62 -22.11
N ALA A 431 -1.70 -8.23 -21.33
CA ALA A 431 -1.80 -7.03 -20.49
C ALA A 431 -2.02 -5.75 -21.32
N ARG A 432 -1.40 -5.66 -22.51
CA ARG A 432 -1.64 -4.55 -23.44
C ARG A 432 -3.08 -4.55 -23.93
N ASN A 433 -3.60 -5.70 -24.36
CA ASN A 433 -4.97 -5.82 -24.84
C ASN A 433 -5.98 -5.48 -23.74
N VAL A 434 -5.76 -5.96 -22.51
CA VAL A 434 -6.60 -5.61 -21.35
C VAL A 434 -6.56 -4.13 -21.06
N LYS A 435 -5.38 -3.50 -21.07
CA LYS A 435 -5.27 -2.05 -20.89
C LYS A 435 -6.04 -1.27 -21.97
N THR A 436 -6.01 -1.73 -23.22
CA THR A 436 -6.80 -1.14 -24.31
C THR A 436 -8.30 -1.28 -24.07
N ILE A 437 -8.78 -2.36 -23.46
CA ILE A 437 -10.21 -2.52 -23.12
C ILE A 437 -10.66 -1.45 -22.11
N TYR A 438 -9.84 -1.15 -21.11
CA TYR A 438 -10.13 -0.09 -20.13
C TYR A 438 -10.00 1.31 -20.73
N ASN A 439 -9.00 1.56 -21.59
CA ASN A 439 -8.81 2.84 -22.29
C ASN A 439 -8.75 4.08 -21.36
N GLY A 440 -8.30 3.91 -20.11
CA GLY A 440 -8.19 4.96 -19.09
C GLY A 440 -7.96 4.39 -17.68
N SER A 441 -7.89 5.25 -16.65
CA SER A 441 -7.91 4.82 -15.24
C SER A 441 -9.32 4.38 -14.83
N PHE A 442 -10.33 5.03 -15.38
CA PHE A 442 -11.74 4.72 -15.17
C PHE A 442 -12.42 4.60 -16.52
N ARG A 443 -13.11 3.48 -16.69
CA ARG A 443 -13.97 3.22 -17.83
C ARG A 443 -15.43 3.36 -17.44
N MET A 444 -16.25 3.88 -18.34
CA MET A 444 -17.71 3.83 -18.16
C MET A 444 -18.26 2.48 -18.62
N LYS A 445 -19.25 1.94 -17.91
CA LYS A 445 -20.02 0.79 -18.40
C LYS A 445 -20.64 1.12 -19.77
N PRO A 446 -20.85 0.11 -20.64
CA PRO A 446 -21.64 0.30 -21.84
C PRO A 446 -23.02 0.89 -21.52
N ASP A 447 -23.55 1.76 -22.38
CA ASP A 447 -24.78 2.51 -22.14
C ASP A 447 -26.00 1.66 -21.80
N ILE A 448 -26.09 0.47 -22.40
CA ILE A 448 -27.15 -0.50 -22.11
C ILE A 448 -27.10 -1.05 -20.67
N LEU A 449 -25.97 -0.89 -19.98
CA LEU A 449 -25.71 -1.37 -18.62
C LEU A 449 -25.61 -0.22 -17.59
N ILE A 450 -25.79 1.03 -18.01
CA ILE A 450 -25.83 2.20 -17.12
C ILE A 450 -27.23 2.29 -16.50
N THR A 451 -27.30 2.53 -15.20
CA THR A 451 -28.56 2.76 -14.45
C THR A 451 -28.85 4.23 -14.22
#